data_AF-A0A0K8Q8W9-F1
#
_entry.id   AF-A0A0K8Q8W9-F1
#
_cell.length_a   1.000
_cell.length_b   1.000
_cell.length_c   1.000
_cell.angle_alpha   90.00
_cell.angle_beta   90.00
_cell.angle_gamma   90.00
#
_symmetry.space_group_name_H-M   'P 1'
#
loop_
_entity.id
_entity.type
_entity.pdbx_description
1 polymer ?
#
loop_
_entity_poly.entity_id
_entity_poly.type
_entity_poly.pdbx_seq_one_letter_code
_entity_poly.pdbx_strand_id
1 'polypeptide(L)'
;MTSITMTLSSPEVELKNGKGSLAASVTNAGMEPERVVLGAFPSQAATPAALHSPPLQIRCGPFPLAPRSNTSWPLIPRKRRLAATP
;
A
#
# COMPACT_ATOMS: atom_id res chain seq x y z
N MET A 1 -6.53 -2.91 24.36
CA MET A 1 -6.81 -2.06 23.18
C MET A 1 -5.69 -2.28 22.18
N THR A 2 -6.04 -2.75 20.98
CA THR A 2 -5.15 -2.72 19.83
C THR A 2 -5.04 -1.26 19.38
N SER A 3 -3.81 -0.77 19.22
CA SER A 3 -3.56 0.59 18.77
C SER A 3 -2.50 0.52 17.68
N ILE A 4 -2.98 0.48 16.44
CA ILE A 4 -2.13 0.62 15.25
C ILE A 4 -2.28 2.04 14.74
N THR A 5 -1.13 2.71 14.54
CA THR A 5 -1.08 4.00 13.85
C THR A 5 -0.23 3.87 12.59
N MET A 6 -0.67 4.49 11.50
CA MET A 6 0.07 4.54 10.24
C MET A 6 0.41 5.99 9.89
N THR A 7 1.63 6.22 9.41
CA THR A 7 2.09 7.50 8.88
C THR A 7 2.73 7.27 7.52
N LEU A 8 2.29 8.03 6.52
CA LEU A 8 2.87 8.01 5.18
C LEU A 8 3.91 9.13 5.07
N SER A 9 4.97 8.91 4.30
CA SER A 9 5.99 9.94 4.05
C SER A 9 5.47 11.10 3.21
N SER A 10 4.36 10.91 2.49
CA SER A 10 3.68 11.92 1.68
C SER A 10 2.19 11.58 1.57
N PRO A 11 1.28 12.57 1.53
CA PRO A 11 -0.13 12.34 1.23
C PRO A 11 -0.37 11.90 -0.23
N GLU A 12 0.49 12.33 -1.15
CA GLU A 12 0.39 12.06 -2.58
C GLU A 12 1.69 11.51 -3.15
N VAL A 13 1.58 10.70 -4.20
CA VAL A 13 2.72 10.09 -4.90
C VAL A 13 2.49 10.21 -6.40
N GLU A 14 3.38 10.94 -7.07
CA GLU A 14 3.42 10.94 -8.52
C GLU A 14 4.14 9.69 -9.04
N LEU A 15 3.53 9.00 -10.00
CA LEU A 15 4.15 7.86 -10.65
C LEU A 15 4.77 8.28 -11.99
N LYS A 16 6.10 8.33 -12.05
CA LYS A 16 6.82 8.56 -13.30
C LYS A 16 7.04 7.22 -13.99
N ASN A 17 6.49 7.06 -15.21
CA ASN A 17 6.52 5.80 -15.98
C ASN A 17 5.95 4.59 -15.22
N GLY A 18 4.92 4.82 -14.39
CA GLY A 18 4.31 3.77 -13.55
C GLY A 18 5.19 3.30 -12.39
N LYS A 19 6.25 4.05 -12.06
CA LYS A 19 7.11 3.83 -10.90
C LYS A 19 6.98 5.01 -9.93
N GLY A 20 6.92 4.71 -8.66
CA GLY A 20 6.97 5.67 -7.56
C GLY A 20 7.47 4.99 -6.30
N SER A 21 7.70 5.75 -5.25
CA SER A 21 8.03 5.21 -3.94
C SER A 21 7.35 6.04 -2.87
N LEU A 22 6.78 5.37 -1.89
CA LEU A 22 6.18 5.97 -0.72
C LEU A 22 6.65 5.19 0.50
N ALA A 23 7.07 5.83 1.57
CA ALA A 23 7.31 5.10 2.82
C ALA A 23 6.05 5.11 3.67
N ALA A 24 5.70 3.95 4.23
CA ALA A 24 4.68 3.84 5.26
C ALA A 24 5.34 3.35 6.54
N SER A 25 5.22 4.15 7.60
CA SER A 25 5.62 3.77 8.94
C SER A 25 4.39 3.32 9.70
N VAL A 26 4.45 2.13 10.27
CA VAL A 26 3.36 1.54 11.05
C VAL A 26 3.85 1.28 12.46
N THR A 27 3.13 1.83 13.43
CA THR A 27 3.40 1.66 14.86
C THR A 27 2.35 0.75 15.46
N ASN A 28 2.78 -0.32 16.12
CA ASN A 28 1.94 -1.14 16.99
C ASN A 28 2.20 -0.75 18.45
N ALA A 29 1.27 -0.02 19.05
CA ALA A 29 1.30 0.32 20.47
C ALA A 29 0.59 -0.72 21.36
N GLY A 30 0.09 -1.81 20.76
CA GLY A 30 -0.50 -2.94 21.44
C GLY A 30 0.53 -3.83 22.14
N MET A 31 0.02 -4.80 22.92
CA MET A 31 0.84 -5.79 23.61
C MET A 31 1.01 -7.10 22.82
N GLU A 32 0.23 -7.28 21.75
CA GLU A 32 0.23 -8.47 20.91
C GLU A 32 0.75 -8.16 19.51
N PRO A 33 1.37 -9.14 18.83
CA PRO A 33 1.81 -8.98 17.45
C PRO A 33 0.62 -8.88 16.50
N GLU A 34 0.72 -8.04 15.48
CA GLU A 34 -0.35 -7.85 14.50
C GLU A 34 0.14 -8.07 13.06
N ARG A 35 -0.79 -8.40 12.16
CA ARG A 35 -0.52 -8.53 10.72
C ARG A 35 -1.13 -7.36 9.99
N VAL A 36 -0.29 -6.59 9.29
CA VAL A 36 -0.73 -5.42 8.54
C VAL A 36 -0.60 -5.70 7.04
N VAL A 37 -1.64 -5.36 6.28
CA VAL A 37 -1.66 -5.44 4.81
C VAL A 37 -1.88 -4.04 4.26
N LEU A 38 -0.99 -3.59 3.38
CA LEU A 38 -1.07 -2.29 2.72
C LEU A 38 -1.42 -2.49 1.24
N GLY A 39 -2.46 -1.77 0.81
CA GLY A 39 -3.01 -1.85 -0.54
C GLY A 39 -3.34 -0.47 -1.12
N ALA A 40 -3.17 -0.30 -2.43
CA ALA A 40 -3.72 0.83 -3.17
C ALA A 40 -4.86 0.35 -4.07
N PHE A 41 -5.97 1.08 -4.05
CA PHE A 41 -7.17 0.77 -4.81
C PHE A 41 -7.56 1.99 -5.64
N PRO A 42 -8.01 1.81 -6.90
CA PRO A 42 -8.51 2.91 -7.70
C PRO A 42 -9.73 3.52 -7.01
N SER A 43 -9.77 4.84 -6.87
CA SER A 43 -11.00 5.53 -6.48
C SER A 43 -12.00 5.43 -7.63
N GLN A 44 -13.27 5.20 -7.30
CA GLN A 44 -14.37 4.98 -8.25
C GLN A 44 -14.74 6.23 -9.09
N ALA A 45 -13.94 7.30 -9.03
CA ALA A 45 -14.02 8.45 -9.92
C ALA A 45 -13.28 8.17 -11.25
N ALA A 46 -13.52 7.00 -11.82
CA ALA A 46 -12.96 6.61 -13.10
C ALA A 46 -13.82 7.20 -14.23
N THR A 47 -13.29 8.20 -14.94
CA THR A 47 -13.71 8.44 -16.33
C THR A 47 -13.54 7.15 -17.14
N PRO A 48 -14.28 6.94 -18.24
CA PRO A 48 -14.23 5.69 -19.02
C PRO A 48 -12.81 5.28 -19.48
N ALA A 49 -11.87 6.22 -19.53
CA ALA A 49 -10.45 5.99 -19.80
C ALA A 49 -9.71 5.28 -18.65
N ALA A 50 -10.09 5.51 -17.39
CA ALA A 50 -9.48 4.86 -16.22
C ALA A 50 -9.90 3.39 -16.07
N LEU A 51 -11.06 2.99 -16.62
CA LEU A 51 -11.50 1.59 -16.68
C LEU A 51 -10.60 0.70 -17.55
N HIS A 52 -9.91 1.29 -18.53
CA HIS A 52 -9.03 0.56 -19.47
C HIS A 52 -7.58 0.43 -18.98
N SER A 53 -7.23 1.11 -17.89
CA SER A 53 -5.90 0.98 -17.27
C SER A 53 -5.93 -0.12 -16.19
N PRO A 54 -5.00 -1.09 -16.20
CA PRO A 54 -4.97 -2.10 -15.16
C PRO A 54 -4.73 -1.41 -13.81
N PRO A 55 -5.47 -1.79 -12.75
CA PRO A 55 -5.35 -1.15 -11.45
C PRO A 55 -3.91 -1.23 -10.95
N LEU A 56 -3.38 -0.09 -10.52
CA LEU A 56 -2.09 -0.03 -9.82
C LEU A 56 -2.25 -0.78 -8.49
N GLN A 57 -1.75 -2.01 -8.43
CA GLN A 57 -1.68 -2.75 -7.19
C GLN A 57 -0.35 -2.45 -6.50
N ILE A 58 -0.39 -1.58 -5.49
CA ILE A 58 0.63 -1.57 -4.45
C ILE A 58 0.33 -2.78 -3.56
N ARG A 59 1.02 -3.89 -3.77
CA ARG A 59 1.01 -5.02 -2.83
C ARG A 59 2.26 -4.93 -1.99
N CYS A 60 2.09 -4.61 -0.74
CA CYS A 60 3.10 -4.87 0.26
C CYS A 60 2.56 -6.06 1.07
N GLY A 61 3.38 -7.12 1.21
CA GLY A 61 2.94 -8.39 1.78
C GLY A 61 2.41 -8.24 3.22
N PRO A 62 1.83 -9.29 3.81
CA PRO A 62 1.51 -9.26 5.22
C PRO A 62 2.81 -9.11 6.01
N PHE A 63 2.99 -7.96 6.67
CA PHE A 63 4.16 -7.76 7.52
C PHE A 63 3.82 -8.13 8.96
N PRO A 64 4.62 -8.99 9.61
CA PRO A 64 4.52 -9.16 11.05
C PRO A 64 4.97 -7.87 11.72
N LEU A 65 4.11 -7.29 12.54
CA LEU A 65 4.39 -6.08 13.30
C LEU A 65 4.48 -6.45 14.78
N ALA A 66 5.70 -6.41 15.31
CA ALA A 66 5.97 -6.77 16.70
C ALA A 66 5.25 -5.81 17.68
N PRO A 67 4.92 -6.26 18.89
CA PRO A 67 4.40 -5.37 19.93
C PRO A 67 5.35 -4.21 20.21
N ARG A 68 4.81 -3.03 20.51
CA ARG A 68 5.58 -1.82 20.87
C ARG A 68 6.68 -1.48 19.87
N SER A 69 6.41 -1.68 18.58
CA SER A 69 7.36 -1.44 17.50
C SER A 69 6.88 -0.36 16.54
N ASN A 70 7.84 0.29 15.88
CA ASN A 70 7.61 1.15 14.72
C ASN A 70 8.48 0.64 13.58
N THR A 71 7.84 0.25 12.48
CA THR A 71 8.55 -0.25 11.30
C THR A 71 8.14 0.54 10.07
N SER A 72 9.14 0.96 9.28
CA SER A 72 8.93 1.69 8.02
C SER A 72 9.23 0.78 6.83
N TRP A 73 8.30 0.73 5.87
CA TRP A 73 8.47 -0.05 4.65
C TRP A 73 8.32 0.83 3.40
N PRO A 74 9.18 0.64 2.38
CA PRO A 74 8.98 1.23 1.08
C PRO A 74 7.82 0.54 0.35
N LEU A 75 6.81 1.32 0.00
CA LEU A 75 5.71 0.95 -0.86
C LEU A 75 6.13 1.25 -2.31
N ILE A 76 6.37 0.18 -3.07
CA ILE A 76 6.76 0.26 -4.47
C ILE A 76 5.55 -0.14 -5.33
N PRO A 77 4.89 0.81 -6.01
CA PRO A 77 3.84 0.52 -6.96
C PRO A 77 4.41 -0.32 -8.10
N ARG A 78 3.79 -1.48 -8.35
CA ARG A 78 4.09 -2.31 -9.51
C ARG A 78 2.83 -2.42 -10.36
N LYS A 79 2.93 -2.01 -11.63
CA LYS A 79 1.89 -2.26 -12.63
C LYS A 79 1.84 -3.77 -12.91
N ARG A 80 0.97 -4.52 -12.23
CA ARG A 80 0.64 -5.88 -12.66
C ARG A 80 -0.20 -5.76 -13.92
N ARG A 81 0.35 -6.17 -15.06
CA ARG A 81 -0.45 -6.56 -16.21
C ARG A 81 -1.20 -7.82 -15.76
N LEU A 82 -2.51 -7.73 -15.51
CA LEU A 82 -3.30 -8.96 -15.38
C LEU A 82 -3.08 -9.73 -16.68
N ALA A 83 -2.59 -10.97 -16.57
CA ALA A 83 -2.60 -11.88 -17.70
C ALA A 83 -4.06 -11.97 -18.15
N ALA A 84 -4.34 -11.57 -19.40
CA ALA A 84 -5.58 -11.94 -20.04
C ALA A 84 -5.53 -13.47 -20.12
N THR A 85 -6.32 -14.13 -19.28
CA THR A 85 -6.60 -15.55 -19.43
C THR A 85 -7.31 -15.70 -20.79
N PRO A 86 -6.85 -16.58 -21.68
CA PRO A 86 -7.45 -16.77 -23.00
C PRO A 86 -8.89 -17.29 -22.92
#